data_AF-A0A6B3G206-F1
#
_entry.id   AF-A0A6B3G206-F1
#
_cell.length_a   1.000
_cell.length_b   1.000
_cell.length_c   1.000
_cell.angle_alpha   90.00
_cell.angle_beta   90.00
_cell.angle_gamma   90.00
#
_symmetry.space_group_name_H-M   'P 1'
#
loop_
_entity.id
_entity.type
_entity.pdbx_description
1 polymer ?
#
loop_
_entity_poly.entity_id
_entity_poly.type
_entity_poly.pdbx_seq_one_letter_code
_entity_poly.pdbx_strand_id
1 'polypeptide(L)'
;MAAIVLGGASTIGGVGLGYQYGLSGAWMVFTIGLGLLALSVFFSARIARLKVYTVSEMLDLRYGGRAGIISGVVMWAYTLMLAVTSTIAYATIFDVLFDVNRTVAIILGGTIVVAYSTLGGMWSITLTDMVQFVVKTIGLLLLLLPIAVIKAGGFSEMKAQLPTEYFDPLGIGGETIFTYV
;
A
#
# COMPACT_ATOMS: atom_id res chain seq x y z
N MET A 1 7.48 0.03 -8.74
CA MET A 1 7.42 -0.29 -7.29
C MET A 1 6.48 0.64 -6.52
N ALA A 2 5.79 1.58 -7.17
CA ALA A 2 4.89 2.49 -6.45
C ALA A 2 3.56 1.82 -6.06
N ALA A 3 3.06 0.84 -6.85
CA ALA A 3 1.75 0.25 -6.59
C ALA A 3 1.78 -0.81 -5.47
N ILE A 4 2.94 -1.43 -5.21
CA ILE A 4 3.17 -2.32 -4.06
C ILE A 4 3.05 -1.54 -2.73
N VAL A 5 3.64 -0.36 -2.66
CA VAL A 5 3.60 0.51 -1.48
C VAL A 5 2.20 1.07 -1.27
N LEU A 6 1.54 1.47 -2.36
CA LEU A 6 0.12 1.82 -2.39
C LEU A 6 -0.78 0.57 -2.45
N GLY A 7 -0.35 -0.55 -1.88
CA GLY A 7 -1.05 -1.83 -1.92
C GLY A 7 -2.41 -1.83 -1.20
N GLY A 8 -3.01 -3.02 -1.07
CA GLY A 8 -4.32 -3.18 -0.44
C GLY A 8 -4.37 -2.67 1.01
N ALA A 9 -3.29 -2.89 1.77
CA ALA A 9 -3.20 -2.44 3.16
C ALA A 9 -3.20 -0.90 3.30
N SER A 10 -2.42 -0.18 2.50
CA SER A 10 -2.35 1.28 2.56
C SER A 10 -3.56 1.95 1.91
N THR A 11 -4.15 1.35 0.88
CA THR A 11 -5.37 1.88 0.25
C THR A 11 -6.58 1.70 1.16
N ILE A 12 -6.84 0.49 1.67
CA ILE A 12 -7.97 0.23 2.56
C ILE A 12 -7.74 0.87 3.92
N GLY A 13 -6.53 0.74 4.48
CA GLY A 13 -6.17 1.37 5.75
C GLY A 13 -6.22 2.89 5.67
N GLY A 14 -5.72 3.49 4.59
CA GLY A 14 -5.79 4.93 4.36
C GLY A 14 -7.22 5.44 4.22
N VAL A 15 -8.10 4.72 3.50
CA VAL A 15 -9.53 5.06 3.43
C VAL A 15 -10.21 4.92 4.79
N GLY A 16 -9.89 3.87 5.57
CA GLY A 16 -10.40 3.68 6.92
C GLY A 16 -9.98 4.81 7.87
N LEU A 17 -8.71 5.20 7.84
CA LEU A 17 -8.20 6.34 8.60
C LEU A 17 -8.82 7.66 8.12
N GLY A 18 -9.04 7.82 6.82
CA GLY A 18 -9.76 8.98 6.27
C GLY A 18 -11.22 9.05 6.73
N TYR A 19 -11.87 7.90 6.92
CA TYR A 19 -13.23 7.82 7.46
C TYR A 19 -13.29 8.18 8.96
N GLN A 20 -12.28 7.81 9.75
CA GLN A 20 -12.26 8.06 11.19
C GLN A 20 -11.70 9.44 11.58
N TYR A 21 -10.67 9.91 10.87
CA TYR A 21 -9.87 11.08 11.24
C TYR A 21 -9.86 12.17 10.14
N GLY A 22 -10.58 11.98 9.04
CA GLY A 22 -10.65 12.95 7.95
C GLY A 22 -9.31 13.15 7.23
N LEU A 23 -8.99 14.40 6.89
CA LEU A 23 -7.81 14.77 6.10
C LEU A 23 -6.49 14.34 6.77
N SER A 24 -6.48 14.30 8.10
CA SER A 24 -5.30 13.91 8.88
C SER A 24 -4.90 12.44 8.71
N GLY A 25 -5.82 11.57 8.27
CA GLY A 25 -5.50 10.18 7.90
C GLY A 25 -4.55 10.05 6.70
N ALA A 26 -4.38 11.11 5.91
CA ALA A 26 -3.46 11.14 4.78
C ALA A 26 -1.98 11.09 5.21
N TRP A 27 -1.66 11.48 6.45
CA TRP A 27 -0.28 11.52 6.95
C TRP A 27 0.42 10.17 6.87
N MET A 28 -0.27 9.07 7.22
CA MET A 28 0.32 7.73 7.15
C MET A 28 0.86 7.40 5.75
N VAL A 29 0.08 7.69 4.70
CA VAL A 29 0.49 7.39 3.32
C VAL A 29 1.53 8.41 2.85
N PHE A 30 1.41 9.67 3.28
CA PHE A 30 2.32 10.74 2.91
C PHE A 30 3.74 10.52 3.49
N THR A 31 3.85 10.14 4.77
CA THR A 31 5.15 9.90 5.41
C THR A 31 5.82 8.64 4.84
N ILE A 32 5.08 7.57 4.57
CA ILE A 32 5.60 6.39 3.87
C ILE A 32 6.16 6.79 2.49
N GLY A 33 5.44 7.63 1.75
CA GLY A 33 5.89 8.17 0.47
C GLY A 33 7.18 8.98 0.61
N LEU A 34 7.24 9.89 1.58
CA LEU A 34 8.44 10.70 1.86
C LEU A 34 9.64 9.84 2.28
N GLY A 35 9.44 8.85 3.16
CA GLY A 35 10.49 7.94 3.60
C GLY A 35 11.10 7.14 2.45
N LEU A 36 10.26 6.69 1.52
CA LEU A 36 10.73 6.01 0.30
C LEU A 36 11.45 6.95 -0.66
N LEU A 37 10.98 8.19 -0.82
CA LEU A 37 11.68 9.20 -1.62
C LEU A 37 13.05 9.51 -1.03
N ALA A 38 13.15 9.69 0.29
CA ALA A 38 14.41 9.89 0.98
C ALA A 38 15.34 8.69 0.80
N LEU A 39 14.85 7.46 1.01
CA LEU A 39 15.63 6.25 0.78
C LEU A 39 16.14 6.17 -0.66
N SER A 40 15.28 6.46 -1.63
CA SER A 40 15.63 6.46 -3.05
C SER A 40 16.71 7.50 -3.37
N VAL A 41 16.57 8.74 -2.89
CA VAL A 41 17.53 9.81 -3.18
C VAL A 41 18.89 9.55 -2.50
N PHE A 42 18.90 9.16 -1.23
CA PHE A 42 20.14 9.02 -0.46
C PHE A 42 20.84 7.68 -0.66
N PHE A 43 20.09 6.59 -0.87
CA PHE A 43 20.64 5.23 -0.86
C PHE A 43 20.58 4.51 -2.20
N SER A 44 19.76 4.92 -3.18
CA SER A 44 19.66 4.18 -4.46
C SER A 44 21.01 4.09 -5.18
N ALA A 45 21.78 5.18 -5.24
CA ALA A 45 23.10 5.19 -5.89
C ALA A 45 24.14 4.33 -5.16
N ARG A 46 23.96 4.06 -3.86
CA ARG A 46 24.84 3.18 -3.09
C ARG A 46 24.45 1.72 -3.27
N ILE A 47 23.15 1.42 -3.25
CA ILE A 47 22.61 0.07 -3.45
C ILE A 47 22.83 -0.40 -4.89
N ALA A 48 22.60 0.45 -5.88
CA ALA A 48 22.81 0.12 -7.29
C ALA A 48 24.27 -0.26 -7.61
N ARG A 49 25.25 0.32 -6.90
CA ARG A 49 26.67 -0.03 -7.04
C ARG A 49 27.02 -1.41 -6.48
N LEU A 50 26.23 -1.95 -5.56
CA LEU A 50 26.46 -3.27 -4.96
C LEU A 50 26.01 -4.42 -5.89
N LYS A 51 25.24 -4.14 -6.97
CA LYS A 51 24.71 -5.15 -7.92
C LYS A 51 23.98 -6.33 -7.24
N VAL A 52 23.40 -6.07 -6.07
CA VAL A 52 22.60 -7.04 -5.30
C VAL A 52 21.14 -6.99 -5.73
N TYR A 53 20.50 -8.13 -5.77
CA TYR A 53 19.08 -8.24 -6.13
C TYR A 53 18.16 -8.31 -4.92
N THR A 54 18.68 -8.71 -3.76
CA THR A 54 17.90 -8.83 -2.51
C THR A 54 18.57 -8.15 -1.33
N VAL A 55 17.76 -7.76 -0.33
CA VAL A 55 18.25 -7.24 0.95
C VAL A 55 19.10 -8.30 1.66
N SER A 56 18.72 -9.57 1.54
CA SER A 56 19.43 -10.70 2.13
C SER A 56 20.83 -10.87 1.55
N GLU A 57 20.96 -10.76 0.23
CA GLU A 57 22.25 -10.80 -0.47
C GLU A 57 23.15 -9.61 -0.08
N MET A 58 22.56 -8.43 0.10
CA MET A 58 23.29 -7.25 0.62
C MET A 58 23.85 -7.49 2.02
N LEU A 59 23.05 -8.11 2.90
CA LEU A 59 23.48 -8.46 4.26
C LEU A 59 24.50 -9.59 4.25
N ASP A 60 24.38 -10.54 3.34
CA ASP A 60 25.31 -11.65 3.19
C ASP A 60 26.71 -11.17 2.75
N LEU A 61 26.77 -10.27 1.76
CA LEU A 61 28.00 -9.62 1.31
C LEU A 61 28.71 -8.82 2.42
N ARG A 62 27.96 -8.29 3.39
CA ARG A 62 28.50 -7.43 4.46
C ARG A 62 28.86 -8.19 5.73
N TYR A 63 28.11 -9.23 6.08
CA TYR A 63 28.19 -9.91 7.38
C TYR A 63 28.49 -11.42 7.26
N GLY A 64 28.56 -11.97 6.04
CA GLY A 64 28.87 -13.37 5.76
C GLY A 64 27.64 -14.31 5.82
N GLY A 65 27.81 -15.51 5.24
CA GLY A 65 26.79 -16.54 4.90
C GLY A 65 25.61 -16.76 5.89
N ARG A 66 25.85 -16.62 7.20
CA ARG A 66 24.82 -16.82 8.23
C ARG A 66 23.82 -15.66 8.30
N ALA A 67 24.26 -14.44 8.00
CA ALA A 67 23.40 -13.26 8.02
C ALA A 67 22.44 -13.22 6.82
N GLY A 68 22.87 -13.74 5.66
CA GLY A 68 22.01 -13.88 4.49
C GLY A 68 20.82 -14.82 4.74
N ILE A 69 21.04 -15.96 5.41
CA ILE A 69 19.96 -16.92 5.72
C ILE A 69 18.95 -16.32 6.71
N ILE A 70 19.43 -15.74 7.81
CA ILE A 70 18.55 -15.14 8.84
C ILE A 70 17.72 -14.03 8.21
N SER A 71 18.34 -13.13 7.45
CA SER A 71 17.60 -12.07 6.77
C SER A 71 16.64 -12.61 5.72
N GLY A 72 16.98 -13.67 5.00
CA GLY A 72 16.08 -14.35 4.06
C GLY A 72 14.81 -14.85 4.73
N VAL A 73 14.94 -15.51 5.89
CA VAL A 73 13.78 -15.98 6.68
C VAL A 73 12.92 -14.81 7.16
N VAL A 74 13.54 -13.74 7.66
CA VAL A 74 12.83 -12.54 8.11
C VAL A 74 12.07 -11.88 6.95
N MET A 75 12.72 -11.73 5.79
CA MET A 75 12.11 -11.15 4.59
C MET A 75 10.96 -12.04 4.08
N TRP A 76 11.10 -13.36 4.12
CA TRP A 76 10.04 -14.29 3.75
C TRP A 76 8.82 -14.21 4.69
N ALA A 77 9.05 -14.16 6.01
CA ALA A 77 7.97 -13.98 6.98
C ALA A 77 7.25 -12.64 6.78
N TYR A 78 7.99 -11.58 6.50
CA TYR A 78 7.44 -10.26 6.21
C TYR A 78 6.59 -10.25 4.92
N THR A 79 7.08 -10.83 3.82
CA THR A 79 6.32 -10.90 2.57
C THR A 79 5.07 -11.76 2.71
N LEU A 80 5.12 -12.83 3.51
CA LEU A 80 3.95 -13.64 3.83
C LEU A 80 2.89 -12.82 4.58
N MET A 81 3.28 -12.02 5.57
CA MET A 81 2.34 -11.12 6.26
C MET A 81 1.70 -10.11 5.30
N LEU A 82 2.48 -9.51 4.38
CA LEU A 82 1.94 -8.61 3.36
C LEU A 82 0.94 -9.30 2.41
N ALA A 83 1.23 -10.54 2.02
CA ALA A 83 0.34 -11.33 1.16
C ALA A 83 -0.98 -11.66 1.87
N VAL A 84 -0.94 -12.03 3.16
CA VAL A 84 -2.13 -12.30 3.97
C VAL A 84 -2.99 -11.05 4.11
N THR A 85 -2.40 -9.91 4.49
CA THR A 85 -3.13 -8.64 4.64
C THR A 85 -3.76 -8.19 3.32
N SER A 86 -3.02 -8.30 2.21
CA SER A 86 -3.55 -7.98 0.88
C SER A 86 -4.67 -8.92 0.44
N THR A 87 -4.60 -10.18 0.87
CA THR A 87 -5.63 -11.20 0.60
C THR A 87 -6.92 -10.93 1.33
N ILE A 88 -6.82 -10.61 2.62
CA ILE A 88 -7.94 -10.20 3.46
C ILE A 88 -8.59 -8.92 2.89
N ALA A 89 -7.78 -7.98 2.42
CA ALA A 89 -8.22 -6.72 1.83
C ALA A 89 -9.16 -6.95 0.63
N TYR A 90 -8.73 -7.66 -0.41
CA TYR A 90 -9.60 -7.89 -1.58
C TYR A 90 -10.77 -8.82 -1.26
N ALA A 91 -10.60 -9.78 -0.36
CA ALA A 91 -11.68 -10.69 0.02
C ALA A 91 -12.84 -9.94 0.70
N THR A 92 -12.52 -8.95 1.54
CA THR A 92 -13.51 -8.06 2.16
C THR A 92 -14.22 -7.20 1.12
N ILE A 93 -13.50 -6.73 0.08
CA ILE A 93 -14.12 -5.98 -1.01
C ILE A 93 -15.11 -6.86 -1.79
N PHE A 94 -14.74 -8.11 -2.10
CA PHE A 94 -15.61 -9.02 -2.84
C PHE A 94 -16.84 -9.44 -2.05
N ASP A 95 -16.69 -9.65 -0.74
CA ASP A 95 -17.79 -9.90 0.18
C ASP A 95 -18.79 -8.73 0.16
N VAL A 96 -18.32 -7.49 0.29
CA VAL A 96 -19.18 -6.31 0.32
C VAL A 96 -19.82 -5.98 -1.04
N LEU A 97 -19.11 -6.16 -2.15
CA LEU A 97 -19.60 -5.77 -3.48
C LEU A 97 -20.43 -6.84 -4.18
N PHE A 98 -20.09 -8.12 -3.97
CA PHE A 98 -20.67 -9.23 -4.73
C PHE A 98 -21.39 -10.25 -3.83
N ASP A 99 -21.43 -10.02 -2.51
CA ASP A 99 -22.02 -10.93 -1.51
C ASP A 99 -21.43 -12.36 -1.61
N VAL A 100 -20.15 -12.44 -1.99
CA VAL A 100 -19.43 -13.71 -2.16
C VAL A 100 -18.80 -14.11 -0.85
N ASN A 101 -19.02 -15.37 -0.46
CA ASN A 101 -18.37 -15.94 0.73
C ASN A 101 -16.85 -15.67 0.74
N ARG A 102 -16.36 -15.08 1.83
CA ARG A 102 -14.96 -14.70 2.03
C ARG A 102 -13.95 -15.80 1.70
N THR A 103 -14.25 -17.06 2.01
CA THR A 103 -13.36 -18.20 1.68
C THR A 103 -13.24 -18.40 0.17
N VAL A 104 -14.35 -18.27 -0.57
CA VAL A 104 -14.35 -18.36 -2.03
C VAL A 104 -13.60 -17.19 -2.65
N ALA A 105 -13.80 -15.97 -2.12
CA ALA A 105 -13.08 -14.79 -2.57
C ALA A 105 -11.55 -14.94 -2.40
N ILE A 106 -11.10 -15.45 -1.24
CA ILE A 106 -9.68 -15.71 -0.95
C ILE A 106 -9.10 -16.73 -1.94
N ILE A 107 -9.79 -17.86 -2.16
CA ILE A 107 -9.30 -18.90 -3.06
C ILE A 107 -9.20 -18.35 -4.48
N LEU A 108 -10.26 -17.71 -4.98
CA LEU A 108 -10.31 -17.21 -6.35
C LEU A 108 -9.26 -16.11 -6.60
N GLY A 109 -9.19 -15.10 -5.72
CA GLY A 109 -8.19 -14.03 -5.83
C GLY A 109 -6.76 -14.55 -5.68
N GLY A 110 -6.53 -15.45 -4.72
CA GLY A 110 -5.23 -16.07 -4.48
C GLY A 110 -4.75 -16.90 -5.68
N THR A 111 -5.63 -17.72 -6.26
CA THR A 111 -5.31 -18.52 -7.45
C THR A 111 -4.93 -17.64 -8.63
N ILE A 112 -5.67 -16.56 -8.89
CA ILE A 112 -5.34 -15.60 -9.96
C ILE A 112 -3.95 -14.98 -9.72
N VAL A 113 -3.69 -14.52 -8.50
CA VAL A 113 -2.42 -13.89 -8.13
C VAL A 113 -1.24 -14.84 -8.29
N VAL A 114 -1.37 -16.08 -7.81
CA VAL A 114 -0.34 -17.10 -7.93
C VAL A 114 -0.13 -17.48 -9.40
N ALA A 115 -1.20 -17.64 -10.18
CA ALA A 115 -1.12 -18.03 -11.59
C ALA A 115 -0.34 -17.01 -12.43
N TYR A 116 -0.66 -15.71 -12.36
CA TYR A 116 0.08 -14.72 -13.15
C TYR A 116 1.49 -14.51 -12.62
N SER A 117 1.71 -14.61 -11.30
CA SER A 117 3.03 -14.41 -10.69
C SER A 117 4.01 -15.51 -11.07
N THR A 118 3.54 -16.76 -11.06
CA THR A 118 4.37 -17.93 -11.41
C THR A 118 4.69 -17.97 -12.91
N LEU A 119 3.74 -17.63 -13.77
CA LEU A 119 3.94 -17.66 -15.23
C LEU A 119 4.82 -16.51 -15.74
N GLY A 120 4.76 -15.35 -15.10
CA GLY A 120 5.34 -14.13 -15.67
C GLY A 120 6.58 -13.57 -14.97
N GLY A 121 6.93 -14.07 -13.77
CA GLY A 121 8.10 -13.64 -13.02
C GLY A 121 8.15 -12.11 -12.77
N MET A 122 9.36 -11.56 -12.58
CA MET A 122 9.54 -10.11 -12.29
C MET A 122 9.02 -9.20 -13.40
N TRP A 123 8.99 -9.66 -14.65
CA TRP A 123 8.51 -8.86 -15.77
C TRP A 123 7.00 -8.67 -15.72
N SER A 124 6.23 -9.73 -15.48
CA SER A 124 4.79 -9.63 -15.28
C SER A 124 4.45 -8.82 -14.04
N ILE A 125 5.18 -9.01 -12.94
CA ILE A 125 4.97 -8.21 -11.72
C ILE A 125 5.17 -6.72 -12.02
N THR A 126 6.21 -6.35 -12.76
CA THR A 126 6.46 -4.95 -13.13
C THR A 126 5.37 -4.39 -14.04
N LEU A 127 4.90 -5.17 -15.02
CA LEU A 127 3.82 -4.74 -15.91
C LEU A 127 2.50 -4.55 -15.14
N THR A 128 2.16 -5.49 -14.25
CA THR A 128 0.96 -5.38 -13.40
C THR A 128 1.05 -4.19 -12.45
N ASP A 129 2.23 -3.86 -11.90
CA ASP A 129 2.44 -2.64 -11.09
C ASP A 129 2.14 -1.37 -11.89
N MET A 130 2.59 -1.29 -13.15
CA MET A 130 2.29 -0.16 -14.04
C MET A 130 0.79 -0.05 -14.35
N VAL A 131 0.14 -1.17 -14.69
CA VAL A 131 -1.31 -1.18 -14.97
C VAL A 131 -2.10 -0.77 -13.72
N GLN A 132 -1.77 -1.33 -12.56
CA GLN A 132 -2.43 -0.99 -11.29
C GLN A 132 -2.23 0.49 -10.94
N PHE A 133 -1.06 1.05 -11.19
CA PHE A 133 -0.79 2.47 -10.97
C PHE A 133 -1.70 3.36 -11.83
N VAL A 134 -1.82 3.05 -13.12
CA VAL A 134 -2.71 3.79 -14.05
C VAL A 134 -4.17 3.65 -13.63
N VAL A 135 -4.62 2.41 -13.35
CA VAL A 135 -6.00 2.13 -12.94
C VAL A 135 -6.35 2.84 -11.63
N LYS A 136 -5.45 2.84 -10.63
CA LYS A 136 -5.67 3.57 -9.36
C LYS A 136 -5.70 5.08 -9.58
N THR A 137 -4.82 5.63 -10.43
CA THR A 137 -4.78 7.06 -10.73
C THR A 137 -6.08 7.52 -11.40
N ILE A 138 -6.51 6.82 -12.45
CA ILE A 138 -7.73 7.20 -13.18
C ILE A 138 -8.97 6.85 -12.36
N GLY A 139 -9.07 5.62 -11.88
CA GLY A 139 -10.24 5.11 -11.18
C GLY A 139 -10.47 5.77 -9.84
N LEU A 140 -9.46 5.79 -8.96
CA LEU A 140 -9.62 6.32 -7.61
C LEU A 140 -9.54 7.86 -7.59
N LEU A 141 -8.50 8.42 -8.21
CA LEU A 141 -8.16 9.84 -8.07
C LEU A 141 -9.00 10.72 -9.01
N LEU A 142 -9.15 10.35 -10.28
CA LEU A 142 -9.84 11.18 -11.27
C LEU A 142 -11.35 10.92 -11.36
N LEU A 143 -11.82 9.71 -11.04
CA LEU A 143 -13.25 9.37 -11.13
C LEU A 143 -13.92 9.32 -9.77
N LEU A 144 -13.44 8.42 -8.89
CA LEU A 144 -14.14 8.12 -7.64
C LEU A 144 -14.13 9.31 -6.67
N LEU A 145 -13.02 10.03 -6.56
CA LEU A 145 -12.92 11.20 -5.68
C LEU A 145 -13.85 12.36 -6.11
N PRO A 146 -13.88 12.83 -7.37
CA PRO A 146 -14.84 13.86 -7.78
C PRO A 146 -16.30 13.41 -7.65
N ILE A 147 -16.62 12.17 -8.03
CA ILE A 147 -17.98 11.63 -7.91
C ILE A 147 -18.42 11.57 -6.45
N ALA A 148 -17.53 11.15 -5.55
CA ALA A 148 -17.81 11.11 -4.12
C ALA A 148 -18.10 12.51 -3.57
N VAL A 149 -17.30 13.52 -3.94
CA VAL A 149 -17.51 14.91 -3.51
C VAL A 149 -18.82 15.48 -4.06
N ILE A 150 -19.15 15.20 -5.33
CA ILE A 150 -20.42 15.66 -5.93
C ILE A 150 -21.62 15.00 -5.23
N LYS A 151 -21.56 13.68 -4.97
CA LYS A 151 -22.62 12.96 -4.25
C LYS A 151 -22.77 13.41 -2.80
N ALA A 152 -21.69 13.89 -2.18
CA ALA A 152 -21.71 14.47 -0.84
C ALA A 152 -22.29 15.90 -0.80
N GLY A 153 -22.77 16.46 -1.92
CA GLY A 153 -23.31 17.82 -1.99
C GLY A 153 -22.23 18.90 -2.20
N GLY A 154 -20.99 18.49 -2.50
CA GLY A 154 -19.85 19.38 -2.69
C GLY A 154 -19.13 19.72 -1.38
N PHE A 155 -17.97 20.38 -1.50
CA PHE A 155 -17.14 20.75 -0.35
C PHE A 155 -17.85 21.66 0.66
N SER A 156 -18.83 22.45 0.22
CA SER A 156 -19.61 23.32 1.10
C SER A 156 -20.52 22.51 2.03
N GLU A 157 -21.20 21.50 1.49
CA GLU A 157 -22.10 20.63 2.27
C GLU A 157 -21.30 19.70 3.18
N MET A 158 -20.15 19.20 2.70
CA MET A 158 -19.23 18.43 3.53
C MET A 158 -18.74 19.24 4.75
N LYS A 159 -18.44 20.53 4.58
CA LYS A 159 -18.07 21.41 5.71
C LYS A 159 -19.22 21.72 6.66
N ALA A 160 -20.46 21.67 6.17
CA ALA A 160 -21.64 21.90 6.99
C ALA A 160 -22.02 20.67 7.84
N GLN A 161 -21.79 19.46 7.31
CA GLN A 161 -22.17 18.20 7.96
C GLN A 161 -21.04 17.54 8.77
N LEU A 162 -19.77 17.78 8.42
CA LEU A 162 -18.64 17.17 9.12
C LEU A 162 -18.08 18.11 10.21
N PRO A 163 -17.63 17.55 11.35
CA PRO A 163 -16.89 18.31 12.35
C PRO A 163 -15.67 19.00 11.73
N THR A 164 -15.36 20.22 12.18
CA THR A 164 -14.22 21.01 11.67
C THR A 164 -12.88 20.27 11.80
N GLU A 165 -12.79 19.38 12.79
CA GLU A 165 -11.65 18.48 13.07
C GLU A 165 -11.31 17.56 11.89
N TYR A 166 -12.28 17.19 11.04
CA TYR A 166 -12.05 16.35 9.86
C TYR A 166 -11.26 17.08 8.76
N PHE A 167 -11.27 18.42 8.77
CA PHE A 167 -10.50 19.24 7.84
C PHE A 167 -9.18 19.73 8.42
N ASP A 168 -8.92 19.46 9.71
CA ASP A 168 -7.65 19.79 10.33
C ASP A 168 -6.57 18.81 9.86
N PRO A 169 -5.51 19.27 9.18
CA PRO A 169 -4.41 18.42 8.77
C PRO A 169 -3.73 17.71 9.95
N LEU A 170 -3.79 18.26 11.17
CA LEU A 170 -3.17 17.72 12.38
C LEU A 170 -4.16 17.01 13.32
N GLY A 171 -5.41 16.81 12.89
CA GLY A 171 -6.50 16.28 13.73
C GLY A 171 -6.27 14.87 14.31
N ILE A 172 -5.41 14.05 13.71
CA ILE A 172 -5.05 12.70 14.20
C ILE A 172 -4.13 12.73 15.44
N GLY A 173 -3.68 13.93 15.84
CA GLY A 173 -2.73 14.14 16.93
C GLY A 173 -1.27 14.10 16.46
N GLY A 174 -0.49 15.09 16.90
CA GLY A 174 0.93 15.22 16.53
C GLY A 174 1.80 14.03 16.95
N GLU A 175 1.42 13.31 18.00
CA GLU A 175 2.08 12.10 18.48
C GLU A 175 1.91 10.92 17.51
N THR A 176 0.70 10.77 16.95
CA THR A 176 0.42 9.77 15.91
C THR A 176 1.15 10.09 14.61
N ILE A 177 1.22 11.38 14.25
CA ILE A 177 1.98 11.83 13.07
C ILE A 177 3.47 11.55 13.26
N PHE A 178 4.02 11.82 14.46
CA PHE A 178 5.42 11.52 14.77
C PHE A 178 5.71 10.02 14.74
N THR A 179 4.74 9.18 15.12
CA THR A 179 4.87 7.72 15.01
C THR A 179 4.94 7.24 13.55
N TYR A 180 4.40 8.02 12.60
CA TYR A 180 4.42 7.69 11.18
C TYR A 180 5.65 8.21 10.41
N VAL A 181 6.44 9.12 10.99
CA VAL A 181 7.65 9.71 10.39
C VAL A 181 8.89 8.91 10.79
#